data_AF-A0A371B6N5-F1
#
_entry.id   AF-A0A371B6N5-F1
#
_cell.length_a   1.000
_cell.length_b   1.000
_cell.length_c   1.000
_cell.angle_alpha   90.00
_cell.angle_beta   90.00
_cell.angle_gamma   90.00
#
_symmetry.space_group_name_H-M   'P 1'
#
loop_
_entity.id
_entity.type
_entity.pdbx_description
1 polymer ?
#
loop_
_entity_poly.entity_id
_entity_poly.type
_entity_poly.pdbx_seq_one_letter_code
_entity_poly.pdbx_strand_id
1 'polypeptide(L)'
;MRLGPKLACLALLSTSPAFAQDIRGLEVCTAEKQMDRRTSCLQSNVEFLQQTLDRQQRDAQKRLAAAEAEINLLKAKLTTIEADLKALKTKPAEPPKKP
;
A
#
# COMPACT_ATOMS: atom_id res chain seq x y z
N MET A 1 3.37 37.38 -4.97
CA MET A 1 4.01 36.16 -4.42
C MET A 1 4.99 35.65 -5.47
N ARG A 2 6.30 35.77 -5.25
CA ARG A 2 7.32 35.29 -6.20
C ARG A 2 7.64 33.83 -5.87
N LEU A 3 7.25 32.92 -6.76
CA LEU A 3 7.56 31.50 -6.67
C LEU A 3 9.08 31.33 -6.78
N GLY A 4 9.74 30.91 -5.71
CA GLY A 4 11.20 30.78 -5.66
C GLY A 4 11.72 29.63 -6.54
N PRO A 5 12.99 29.68 -7.00
CA PRO A 5 13.58 28.68 -7.90
C PRO A 5 13.56 27.26 -7.32
N LYS A 6 13.55 27.12 -5.98
CA LYS A 6 13.41 25.82 -5.30
C LYS A 6 12.04 25.16 -5.54
N LEU A 7 10.98 25.95 -5.67
CA LEU A 7 9.64 25.44 -5.97
C LEU A 7 9.51 25.01 -7.44
N ALA A 8 10.23 25.70 -8.34
CA ALA A 8 10.29 25.34 -9.75
C ALA A 8 11.03 24.02 -9.99
N CYS A 9 12.11 23.74 -9.27
CA CYS A 9 12.81 22.45 -9.35
C CYS A 9 11.96 21.26 -8.88
N LEU A 10 11.12 21.45 -7.86
CA LEU A 10 10.25 20.37 -7.36
C LEU A 10 9.13 20.04 -8.37
N ALA A 11 8.63 21.03 -9.12
CA ALA A 11 7.65 20.81 -10.17
C ALA A 11 8.21 20.00 -11.35
N LEU A 12 9.48 20.23 -11.72
CA LEU A 12 10.16 19.50 -12.81
C LEU A 12 10.44 18.02 -12.49
N LEU A 13 10.54 17.66 -11.21
CA LEU A 13 10.67 16.27 -10.76
C LEU A 13 9.33 15.51 -10.70
N SER A 14 8.20 16.22 -10.83
CA SER A 14 6.85 15.64 -10.73
C SER A 14 6.24 15.22 -12.06
N THR A 15 6.92 15.48 -13.19
CA THR A 15 6.51 14.94 -14.49
C THR A 15 6.96 13.49 -14.60
N SER A 16 6.24 12.59 -13.93
CA SER A 16 6.30 11.18 -14.30
C SER A 16 5.88 11.06 -15.78
N PRO A 17 6.61 10.29 -16.60
CA PRO A 17 6.09 9.96 -17.92
C PRO A 17 4.70 9.34 -17.71
N ALA A 18 3.69 9.95 -18.32
CA ALA A 18 2.37 9.35 -18.40
C ALA A 18 2.51 8.14 -19.33
N PHE A 19 2.99 7.02 -18.80
CA PHE A 19 2.78 5.73 -19.43
C PHE A 19 1.27 5.63 -19.61
N ALA A 20 0.84 5.56 -20.87
CA ALA A 20 -0.55 5.26 -21.15
C ALA A 20 -0.89 3.99 -20.35
N GLN A 21 -1.81 4.11 -19.39
CA GLN A 21 -2.25 2.93 -18.65
C GLN A 21 -3.05 2.10 -19.63
N ASP A 22 -2.53 0.94 -19.98
CA ASP A 22 -3.22 0.02 -20.86
C ASP A 22 -4.47 -0.50 -20.12
N ILE A 23 -5.61 0.04 -20.50
CA ILE A 23 -6.91 -0.36 -19.96
C ILE A 23 -7.33 -1.59 -20.77
N ARG A 24 -7.15 -2.77 -20.18
CA ARG A 24 -7.50 -4.04 -20.84
C ARG A 24 -8.87 -3.98 -21.51
N GLY A 25 -8.91 -4.30 -22.80
CA GLY A 25 -10.13 -4.38 -23.60
C GLY A 25 -10.61 -3.04 -24.16
N LEU A 26 -9.97 -1.92 -23.81
CA LEU A 26 -10.28 -0.61 -24.39
C LEU A 26 -9.91 -0.55 -25.87
N GLU A 27 -8.80 -1.16 -26.26
CA GLU A 27 -8.36 -1.32 -27.64
C GLU A 27 -9.39 -2.09 -28.48
N VAL A 28 -10.01 -3.11 -27.88
CA VAL A 28 -11.06 -3.90 -28.53
C VAL A 28 -12.35 -3.08 -28.65
N CYS A 29 -12.79 -2.41 -27.58
CA CYS A 29 -13.99 -1.59 -27.61
C CYS A 29 -13.87 -0.38 -28.57
N THR A 30 -12.68 0.20 -28.71
CA THR A 30 -12.45 1.36 -29.60
C THR A 30 -12.28 0.96 -31.06
N ALA A 31 -11.91 -0.29 -31.36
CA ALA A 31 -11.89 -0.84 -32.71
C ALA A 31 -13.29 -1.11 -33.29
N GLU A 32 -14.33 -1.16 -32.44
CA GLU A 32 -15.72 -1.35 -32.87
C GLU A 32 -16.23 -0.15 -33.67
N LYS A 33 -16.81 -0.44 -34.84
CA LYS A 33 -17.26 0.56 -35.82
C LYS A 33 -18.72 0.94 -35.62
N GLN A 34 -19.54 0.01 -35.12
CA GLN A 34 -20.95 0.27 -34.86
C GLN A 34 -21.10 1.01 -33.52
N MET A 35 -21.72 2.18 -33.53
CA MET A 35 -21.75 3.08 -32.37
C MET A 35 -22.51 2.48 -31.17
N ASP A 36 -23.57 1.71 -31.42
CA ASP A 36 -24.34 0.98 -30.41
C ASP A 36 -23.48 -0.11 -29.72
N ARG A 37 -22.78 -0.92 -30.51
CA ARG A 37 -21.86 -1.96 -30.00
C ARG A 37 -20.68 -1.35 -29.26
N ARG A 38 -20.09 -0.27 -29.78
CA ARG A 38 -18.98 0.44 -29.13
C ARG A 38 -19.41 0.98 -27.78
N THR A 39 -20.59 1.59 -27.70
CA THR A 39 -21.13 2.12 -26.45
C THR A 39 -21.38 1.01 -25.44
N SER A 40 -22.01 -0.10 -25.86
CA SER A 40 -22.25 -1.26 -25.01
C SER A 40 -20.94 -1.88 -24.50
N CYS A 41 -19.94 -2.03 -25.36
CA CYS A 41 -18.62 -2.55 -24.98
C CYS A 41 -17.97 -1.64 -23.92
N LEU A 42 -17.93 -0.33 -24.16
CA LEU A 42 -17.34 0.63 -23.23
C LEU A 42 -18.07 0.66 -21.88
N GLN A 43 -19.41 0.53 -21.87
CA GLN A 43 -20.18 0.42 -20.63
C GLN A 43 -19.77 -0.81 -19.82
N SER A 44 -19.73 -1.99 -20.46
CA SER A 44 -19.29 -3.23 -19.78
C SER A 44 -17.84 -3.15 -19.29
N ASN A 45 -16.96 -2.47 -20.03
CA ASN A 45 -15.58 -2.24 -19.62
C ASN A 45 -15.49 -1.34 -18.38
N VAL A 46 -16.26 -0.25 -18.33
CA VAL A 46 -16.33 0.64 -17.16
C VAL A 46 -16.86 -0.10 -15.93
N GLU A 47 -17.92 -0.90 -16.07
CA GLU A 47 -18.45 -1.71 -14.98
C GLU A 47 -17.41 -2.70 -14.45
N PHE A 48 -16.69 -3.39 -15.33
CA PHE A 48 -15.60 -4.29 -14.95
C PHE A 48 -14.47 -3.56 -14.21
N LEU A 49 -14.08 -2.37 -14.68
CA LEU A 49 -13.05 -1.56 -14.04
C LEU A 49 -13.49 -1.10 -12.65
N GLN A 50 -14.72 -0.62 -12.50
CA GLN A 50 -15.26 -0.22 -11.20
C GLN A 50 -15.24 -1.39 -10.21
N GLN A 51 -15.73 -2.56 -10.61
CA GLN A 51 -15.70 -3.76 -9.77
C GLN A 51 -14.27 -4.17 -9.39
N THR A 52 -13.33 -4.05 -10.32
CA THR A 52 -11.92 -4.36 -10.10
C THR A 52 -11.29 -3.39 -9.11
N LEU A 53 -11.53 -2.08 -9.27
CA LEU A 53 -11.03 -1.04 -8.37
C LEU A 53 -11.59 -1.22 -6.96
N ASP A 54 -12.89 -1.50 -6.82
CA ASP A 54 -13.52 -1.78 -5.53
C ASP A 54 -12.89 -3.00 -4.85
N ARG A 55 -12.61 -4.06 -5.61
CA ARG A 55 -11.91 -5.24 -5.10
C ARG A 55 -10.50 -4.90 -4.65
N GLN A 56 -9.73 -4.19 -5.48
CA GLN A 56 -8.37 -3.77 -5.14
C GLN A 56 -8.34 -2.88 -3.91
N GLN A 57 -9.28 -1.96 -3.76
CA GLN A 57 -9.41 -1.11 -2.58
C GLN A 57 -9.68 -1.95 -1.33
N ARG A 58 -10.63 -2.89 -1.38
CA ARG A 58 -10.91 -3.80 -0.26
C ARG A 58 -9.69 -4.66 0.10
N ASP A 59 -9.00 -5.21 -0.90
CA ASP A 59 -7.83 -6.05 -0.69
C ASP A 59 -6.66 -5.25 -0.11
N ALA A 60 -6.46 -4.01 -0.55
CA ALA A 60 -5.48 -3.10 0.02
C ALA A 60 -5.79 -2.74 1.48
N GLN A 61 -7.05 -2.41 1.78
CA GLN A 61 -7.48 -2.12 3.16
C GLN A 61 -7.27 -3.33 4.08
N LYS A 62 -7.59 -4.55 3.62
CA LYS A 62 -7.32 -5.78 4.38
C LYS A 62 -5.84 -5.96 4.67
N ARG A 63 -4.96 -5.72 3.69
CA ARG A 63 -3.51 -5.82 3.86
C ARG A 63 -2.99 -4.79 4.87
N LEU A 64 -3.48 -3.56 4.81
CA LEU A 64 -3.12 -2.52 5.78
C LEU A 64 -3.55 -2.90 7.20
N ALA A 65 -4.80 -3.36 7.39
CA ALA A 65 -5.28 -3.80 8.69
C ALA A 65 -4.49 -4.99 9.24
N ALA A 66 -4.12 -5.95 8.39
CA ALA A 66 -3.27 -7.08 8.79
C ALA A 66 -1.87 -6.61 9.22
N ALA A 67 -1.24 -5.72 8.46
CA ALA A 67 0.05 -5.15 8.80
C ALA A 67 0.02 -4.35 10.11
N GLU A 68 -1.03 -3.56 10.35
CA GLU A 68 -1.23 -2.84 11.62
C GLU A 68 -1.35 -3.81 12.82
N ALA A 69 -2.10 -4.90 12.66
CA ALA A 69 -2.22 -5.93 13.68
C ALA A 69 -0.86 -6.60 13.98
N GLU A 70 -0.09 -6.93 12.95
CA GLU A 70 1.26 -7.49 13.09
C GLU A 70 2.21 -6.51 13.80
N ILE A 71 2.17 -5.22 13.43
CA ILE A 71 2.97 -4.18 14.09
C ILE A 71 2.64 -4.10 15.59
N ASN A 72 1.37 -4.16 15.97
CA ASN A 72 0.96 -4.11 17.36
C ASN A 72 1.42 -5.34 18.14
N LEU A 73 1.33 -6.53 17.54
CA LEU A 73 1.83 -7.77 18.12
C LEU A 73 3.35 -7.73 18.30
N LEU A 74 4.09 -7.23 17.31
CA LEU A 74 5.55 -7.08 17.39
C LEU A 74 5.96 -6.06 18.47
N LYS A 75 5.26 -4.92 18.56
CA LYS A 75 5.48 -3.94 19.64
C LYS A 75 5.25 -4.57 21.02
N ALA A 76 4.19 -5.35 21.21
CA ALA A 76 3.94 -6.04 22.46
C ALA A 76 5.08 -7.03 22.80
N LYS A 77 5.53 -7.83 21.83
CA LYS A 77 6.69 -8.73 22.03
C LYS A 77 7.97 -7.98 22.38
N LEU A 78 8.22 -6.83 21.74
CA LEU A 78 9.36 -5.98 22.08
C LEU A 78 9.29 -5.50 23.53
N THR A 79 8.13 -5.04 24.00
CA THR A 79 7.98 -4.61 25.40
C THR A 79 8.21 -5.76 26.40
N THR A 80 7.77 -6.97 26.08
CA THR A 80 8.04 -8.17 26.91
C THR A 80 9.54 -8.47 26.96
N ILE A 81 10.21 -8.49 25.81
CA ILE A 81 11.66 -8.75 25.73
C ILE A 81 12.43 -7.66 26.48
N GLU A 82 12.06 -6.40 26.35
CA GLU A 82 12.68 -5.30 27.11
C GLU A 82 12.52 -5.47 28.63
N ALA A 83 11.36 -5.96 29.09
CA ALA A 83 11.13 -6.27 30.50
C ALA A 83 12.00 -7.45 30.97
N ASP A 84 12.07 -8.53 30.19
CA ASP A 84 12.91 -9.69 30.49
C ASP A 84 14.40 -9.32 30.53
N LEU A 85 14.87 -8.51 29.58
CA LEU A 85 16.25 -8.01 29.57
C LEU A 85 16.56 -7.13 30.78
N LYS A 86 15.63 -6.27 31.21
CA LYS A 86 15.79 -5.50 32.44
C LYS A 86 15.88 -6.42 33.66
N ALA A 87 14.99 -7.40 33.77
CA ALA A 87 14.99 -8.36 34.87
C ALA A 87 16.30 -9.16 34.95
N LEU A 88 16.80 -9.66 33.82
CA LEU A 88 18.07 -10.38 33.74
C LEU A 88 19.28 -9.50 34.12
N LYS A 89 19.30 -8.25 33.67
CA LYS A 89 20.38 -7.30 34.03
C LYS A 89 20.38 -6.93 35.51
N THR A 90 19.21 -6.97 36.16
CA THR A 90 19.08 -6.65 37.59
C THR A 90 19.25 -7.86 38.51
N LYS A 91 19.28 -9.09 37.99
CA LYS A 91 19.55 -10.29 38.80
C LYS A 91 21.04 -10.35 39.16
N PRO A 92 21.43 -10.26 40.44
CA PRO A 92 22.80 -10.54 40.85
C PRO A 92 23.13 -12.01 40.57
N ALA A 93 24.38 -12.31 40.22
CA ALA A 93 24.86 -13.69 40.12
C ALA A 93 24.62 -14.39 41.46
N GLU A 94 23.75 -15.41 41.45
CA GLU A 94 23.47 -16.22 42.63
C GLU A 94 24.77 -16.97 43.00
N PRO A 95 25.33 -16.78 44.20
CA PRO A 95 26.59 -17.42 44.56
C PRO A 95 26.41 -18.95 44.57
N PRO A 96 27.44 -19.72 44.17
CA PRO A 96 27.32 -21.17 44.06
C PRO A 96 26.96 -21.78 45.41
N LYS A 97 25.82 -22.48 45.47
CA LYS A 97 25.50 -23.35 46.61
C LYS A 97 26.53 -24.46 46.68
N LYS A 98 27.44 -24.36 47.65
CA LYS A 98 28.32 -25.48 48.03
C LYS A 98 27.46 -26.59 48.69
N PRO A 99 27.75 -27.87 48.41
CA PRO A 99 27.13 -28.99 49.12
C PRO A 99 27.51 -29.01 50.60
#